data_AF-A0A951EYE0-F1
#
_entry.id   AF-A0A951EYE0-F1
#
_cell.length_a   1.000
_cell.length_b   1.000
_cell.length_c   1.000
_cell.angle_alpha   90.00
_cell.angle_beta   90.00
_cell.angle_gamma   90.00
#
_symmetry.space_group_name_H-M   'P 1'
#
loop_
_entity.id
_entity.type
_entity.pdbx_description
1 polymer ?
#
loop_
_entity_poly.entity_id
_entity_poly.type
_entity_poly.pdbx_seq_one_letter_code
_entity_poly.pdbx_strand_id
1 'polypeptide(L)'
;MDKLVKIQQYHTKVFAEFVKKLAATKEGDGTVLDHSTILFGSDMSNSDKHNNDPLPNAILGHANGKIKGGQHVKYPQDSRHGDLLFTLLERNDIPVKSIGDSTSGLSEV
;
A
#
# COMPACT_ATOMS: atom_id res chain seq x y z
N MET A 1 15.49 10.30 -17.76
CA MET A 1 14.24 9.74 -17.18
C MET A 1 13.82 8.43 -17.84
N ASP A 2 13.93 8.29 -19.16
CA ASP A 2 13.42 7.13 -19.92
C ASP A 2 13.92 5.76 -19.41
N LYS A 3 15.21 5.65 -19.03
CA LYS A 3 15.75 4.42 -18.46
C LYS A 3 15.08 4.04 -17.13
N LEU A 4 14.83 5.02 -16.27
CA LEU A 4 14.15 4.83 -14.99
C LEU A 4 12.69 4.41 -15.21
N VAL A 5 12.00 5.09 -16.14
CA VAL A 5 10.62 4.74 -16.51
C VAL A 5 10.53 3.30 -17.00
N LYS A 6 11.46 2.86 -17.87
CA LYS A 6 11.50 1.49 -18.38
C LYS A 6 11.64 0.44 -17.27
N ILE A 7 12.51 0.72 -16.29
CA ILE A 7 12.71 -0.15 -15.13
C ILE A 7 11.44 -0.18 -14.25
N GLN A 8 10.86 0.98 -13.96
CA GLN A 8 9.65 1.06 -13.15
C GLN A 8 8.47 0.34 -13.81
N GLN A 9 8.26 0.55 -15.12
CA GLN A 9 7.24 -0.18 -15.89
C GLN A 9 7.44 -1.70 -15.83
N TYR A 10 8.68 -2.17 -15.89
CA TYR A 10 8.98 -3.60 -15.75
C TYR A 10 8.57 -4.12 -14.36
N HIS A 11 8.98 -3.44 -13.28
CA HIS A 11 8.61 -3.85 -11.92
C HIS A 11 7.10 -3.81 -11.68
N THR A 12 6.42 -2.74 -12.11
CA THR A 12 4.95 -2.65 -12.02
C THR A 12 4.27 -3.75 -12.84
N LYS A 13 4.79 -4.11 -14.03
CA LYS A 13 4.25 -5.22 -14.83
C LYS A 13 4.40 -6.55 -14.10
N VAL A 14 5.58 -6.85 -13.57
CA VAL A 14 5.81 -8.10 -12.81
C VAL A 14 4.91 -8.16 -11.58
N PHE A 15 4.78 -7.05 -10.86
CA PHE A 15 3.89 -6.95 -9.72
C PHE A 15 2.41 -7.15 -10.10
N ALA A 16 1.96 -6.55 -11.19
CA ALA A 16 0.59 -6.75 -11.69
C ALA A 16 0.31 -8.22 -12.03
N GLU A 17 1.27 -8.94 -12.62
CA GLU A 17 1.14 -10.39 -12.87
C GLU A 17 1.11 -11.20 -11.56
N PHE A 18 1.83 -10.78 -10.53
CA PHE A 18 1.72 -11.39 -9.19
C PHE A 18 0.33 -11.18 -8.58
N VAL A 19 -0.18 -9.94 -8.59
CA VAL A 19 -1.52 -9.61 -8.07
C VAL A 19 -2.61 -10.37 -8.81
N LYS A 20 -2.53 -10.48 -10.15
CA LYS A 20 -3.46 -11.28 -10.95
C LYS A 20 -3.50 -12.75 -10.51
N LYS A 21 -2.35 -13.34 -10.18
CA LYS A 21 -2.29 -14.72 -9.68
C LYS A 21 -2.99 -14.85 -8.33
N LEU A 22 -2.80 -13.90 -7.42
CA LEU A 22 -3.50 -13.89 -6.13
C LEU A 22 -5.01 -13.78 -6.30
N ALA A 23 -5.47 -12.88 -7.19
CA ALA A 23 -6.89 -12.71 -7.51
C ALA A 23 -7.50 -13.94 -8.22
N ALA A 24 -6.71 -14.74 -8.92
CA ALA A 24 -7.19 -15.96 -9.58
C ALA A 24 -7.15 -17.19 -8.66
N THR A 25 -6.46 -17.11 -7.53
CA THR A 25 -6.27 -18.25 -6.61
C THR A 25 -7.37 -18.22 -5.56
N LYS A 26 -8.26 -19.21 -5.59
CA LYS A 26 -9.33 -19.35 -4.60
C LYS A 26 -8.76 -19.74 -3.23
N GLU A 27 -9.28 -19.11 -2.19
CA GLU A 27 -9.00 -19.42 -0.79
C GLU A 27 -10.27 -19.17 0.01
N GLY A 28 -10.75 -20.17 0.76
CA GLY A 28 -11.98 -20.02 1.54
C GLY A 28 -13.19 -19.56 0.72
N ASP A 29 -13.83 -18.48 1.19
CA ASP A 29 -14.98 -17.80 0.59
C ASP A 29 -14.63 -16.72 -0.44
N GLY A 30 -13.33 -16.51 -0.70
CA GLY A 30 -12.84 -15.51 -1.65
C GLY A 30 -11.61 -15.98 -2.42
N THR A 31 -10.70 -15.04 -2.66
CA THR A 31 -9.39 -15.26 -3.29
C THR A 31 -8.28 -14.90 -2.32
N VAL A 32 -7.06 -15.38 -2.59
CA VAL A 32 -5.89 -15.00 -1.79
C VAL A 32 -5.74 -13.47 -1.74
N LEU A 33 -6.10 -12.75 -2.81
CA LEU A 33 -6.05 -11.29 -2.82
C LEU A 33 -7.11 -10.66 -1.89
N ASP A 34 -8.33 -11.21 -1.84
CA ASP A 34 -9.40 -10.70 -0.96
C ASP A 34 -9.01 -10.78 0.52
N HIS A 35 -8.23 -11.80 0.89
CA HIS A 35 -7.74 -12.03 2.24
C HIS A 35 -6.39 -11.38 2.54
N SER A 36 -5.76 -10.76 1.54
CA SER A 36 -4.45 -10.12 1.67
C SER A 36 -4.55 -8.62 1.90
N THR A 37 -3.46 -8.05 2.42
CA THR A 37 -3.15 -6.61 2.36
C THR A 37 -1.77 -6.46 1.75
N ILE A 38 -1.67 -5.74 0.64
CA ILE A 38 -0.39 -5.50 -0.05
C ILE A 38 -0.18 -4.00 -0.20
N LEU A 39 0.89 -3.50 0.42
CA LEU A 39 1.43 -2.16 0.17
C LEU A 39 2.48 -2.27 -0.95
N PHE A 40 2.26 -1.53 -2.04
CA PHE A 40 3.18 -1.46 -3.17
C PHE A 40 3.54 -0.01 -3.47
N GLY A 41 4.84 0.29 -3.49
CA GLY A 41 5.33 1.64 -3.66
C GLY A 41 6.83 1.74 -3.42
N SER A 42 7.26 2.96 -3.12
CA SER A 42 8.61 3.30 -2.70
C SER A 42 8.55 3.82 -1.27
N ASP A 43 9.68 3.83 -0.56
CA ASP A 43 9.81 4.54 0.71
C ASP A 43 10.23 6.01 0.50
N MET A 44 10.52 6.40 -0.75
CA MET A 44 11.01 7.72 -1.14
C MET A 44 10.34 8.23 -2.42
N SER A 45 9.90 9.49 -2.39
CA SER A 45 9.33 10.19 -3.54
C SER A 45 10.41 10.84 -4.40
N ASN A 46 11.43 11.38 -3.75
CA ASN A 46 12.60 11.95 -4.39
C ASN A 46 13.87 11.45 -3.68
N SER A 47 14.56 10.52 -4.33
CA SER A 47 15.78 9.91 -3.80
C SER A 47 16.95 10.89 -3.70
N ASP A 48 17.07 11.86 -4.62
CA ASP A 48 18.16 12.84 -4.60
C ASP A 48 18.10 13.75 -3.37
N LYS A 49 16.88 14.10 -2.94
CA LYS A 49 16.64 14.94 -1.75
C LYS A 49 16.43 14.12 -0.47
N HIS A 50 16.49 12.80 -0.57
CA HIS A 50 16.10 11.89 0.50
C HIS A 50 14.70 12.21 1.11
N ASN A 51 13.73 12.49 0.23
CA ASN A 51 12.41 12.98 0.61
C ASN A 51 11.30 11.94 0.36
N ASN A 52 10.38 11.82 1.31
CA ASN A 52 9.24 10.92 1.32
C ASN A 52 7.87 11.64 1.27
N ASP A 53 7.80 12.89 0.78
CA ASP A 53 6.53 13.60 0.59
C ASP A 53 6.54 14.46 -0.69
N PRO A 54 5.57 14.31 -1.63
CA PRO A 54 4.45 13.37 -1.64
C PRO A 54 4.86 11.97 -2.10
N LEU A 55 4.57 10.95 -1.30
CA LEU A 55 4.91 9.55 -1.59
C LEU A 55 3.70 8.76 -2.11
N PRO A 56 3.64 8.45 -3.42
CA PRO A 56 2.57 7.62 -3.96
C PRO A 56 2.74 6.17 -3.52
N ASN A 57 1.67 5.61 -2.95
CA ASN A 57 1.56 4.21 -2.55
C ASN A 57 0.28 3.61 -3.13
N ALA A 58 0.32 2.32 -3.45
CA ALA A 58 -0.84 1.55 -3.87
C ALA A 58 -1.13 0.47 -2.82
N ILE A 59 -2.37 0.42 -2.35
CA ILE A 59 -2.86 -0.66 -1.49
C ILE A 59 -3.71 -1.60 -2.33
N LEU A 60 -3.45 -2.90 -2.22
CA LEU A 60 -4.17 -3.95 -2.93
C LEU A 60 -4.65 -5.02 -1.96
N GLY A 61 -5.75 -5.66 -2.33
CA GLY A 61 -6.47 -6.60 -1.49
C GLY A 61 -7.49 -5.92 -0.60
N HIS A 62 -8.27 -6.73 0.12
CA HIS A 62 -9.42 -6.26 0.89
C HIS A 62 -9.28 -6.50 2.39
N ALA A 63 -8.19 -7.12 2.87
CA ALA A 63 -8.00 -7.44 4.28
C ALA A 63 -9.23 -8.12 4.91
N ASN A 64 -9.82 -9.10 4.21
CA ASN A 64 -11.10 -9.72 4.60
C ASN A 64 -12.27 -8.72 4.71
N GLY A 65 -12.37 -7.80 3.75
CA GLY A 65 -13.44 -6.79 3.67
C GLY A 65 -13.23 -5.52 4.52
N LYS A 66 -12.08 -5.36 5.16
CA LYS A 66 -11.76 -4.20 6.00
C LYS A 66 -11.11 -3.05 5.23
N ILE A 67 -10.64 -3.30 4.02
CA ILE A 67 -10.17 -2.29 3.07
C ILE A 67 -11.15 -2.24 1.90
N LYS A 68 -11.70 -1.06 1.64
CA LYS A 68 -12.76 -0.85 0.65
C LYS A 68 -12.25 -0.98 -0.79
N GLY A 69 -11.09 -0.41 -1.09
CA GLY A 69 -10.50 -0.42 -2.43
C GLY A 69 -11.25 0.48 -3.44
N GLY A 70 -10.77 0.52 -4.67
CA GLY A 70 -11.39 1.33 -5.74
C GLY A 70 -11.33 2.84 -5.50
N GLN A 71 -10.34 3.30 -4.75
CA GLN A 71 -10.21 4.70 -4.31
C GLN A 71 -8.86 5.30 -4.74
N HIS A 72 -8.86 6.62 -4.89
CA HIS A 72 -7.64 7.42 -4.96
C HIS A 72 -7.73 8.48 -3.88
N VAL A 73 -6.99 8.27 -2.78
CA VAL A 73 -7.02 9.12 -1.59
C VAL A 73 -5.78 10.01 -1.57
N LYS A 74 -5.99 11.31 -1.36
CA LYS A 74 -4.90 12.28 -1.17
C LYS A 74 -5.04 12.91 0.21
N TYR A 75 -4.05 12.70 1.05
CA TYR A 75 -3.95 13.33 2.35
C TYR A 75 -3.22 14.70 2.25
N PRO A 76 -3.36 15.58 3.26
CA PRO A 76 -2.60 16.82 3.33
C PRO A 76 -1.08 16.57 3.23
N GLN A 77 -0.34 17.59 2.80
CA GLN A 77 1.12 17.57 2.84
C GLN A 77 1.60 17.31 4.28
N ASP A 78 2.75 16.67 4.41
CA ASP A 78 3.39 16.26 5.66
C ASP A 78 2.60 15.20 6.46
N SER A 79 1.58 14.59 5.85
CA SER A 79 0.94 13.39 6.41
C SER A 79 1.95 12.27 6.51
N ARG A 80 1.99 11.59 7.66
CA ARG A 80 3.07 10.65 7.96
C ARG A 80 2.80 9.33 7.26
N HIS A 81 3.81 8.81 6.55
CA HIS A 81 3.73 7.44 6.04
C HIS A 81 3.53 6.40 7.15
N GLY A 82 3.98 6.70 8.38
CA GLY A 82 3.72 5.85 9.53
C GLY A 82 2.23 5.75 9.91
N ASP A 83 1.41 6.78 9.64
CA ASP A 83 -0.05 6.73 9.86
C ASP A 83 -0.69 5.71 8.90
N LEU A 84 -0.19 5.62 7.65
CA LEU A 84 -0.60 4.58 6.70
C LEU A 84 -0.25 3.19 7.21
N LEU A 85 1.00 2.97 7.64
CA LEU A 85 1.44 1.67 8.16
C LEU A 85 0.65 1.26 9.42
N PHE A 86 0.38 2.22 10.31
CA PHE A 86 -0.46 2.02 11.48
C PHE A 86 -1.87 1.56 11.08
N THR A 87 -2.52 2.26 10.13
CA THR A 87 -3.83 1.87 9.62
C THR A 87 -3.81 0.46 9.03
N LEU A 88 -2.81 0.11 8.21
CA LEU A 88 -2.75 -1.23 7.61
C LEU A 88 -2.63 -2.33 8.67
N LEU A 89 -1.84 -2.13 9.72
CA LEU A 89 -1.75 -3.10 10.83
C LEU A 89 -3.07 -3.22 11.59
N GLU A 90 -3.75 -2.11 11.88
CA GLU A 90 -5.08 -2.12 12.51
C GLU A 90 -6.11 -2.86 11.63
N ARG A 91 -6.12 -2.63 10.31
CA ARG A 91 -7.00 -3.35 9.38
C ARG A 91 -6.71 -4.85 9.32
N ASN A 92 -5.54 -5.30 9.75
CA ASN A 92 -5.19 -6.72 9.82
C ASN A 92 -5.30 -7.30 11.24
N ASP A 93 -5.98 -6.62 12.17
CA ASP A 93 -6.11 -6.99 13.59
C ASP A 93 -4.76 -7.17 14.31
N ILE A 94 -3.71 -6.47 13.86
CA ILE A 94 -2.40 -6.51 14.49
C ILE A 94 -2.29 -5.31 15.43
N PRO A 95 -2.44 -5.49 16.76
CA PRO A 95 -2.43 -4.38 17.69
C PRO A 95 -1.02 -3.78 17.79
N VAL A 96 -0.92 -2.47 17.55
CA VAL A 96 0.29 -1.68 17.73
C VAL A 96 0.01 -0.43 18.53
N LYS A 97 0.97 -0.01 19.37
CA LYS A 97 0.87 1.25 20.11
C LYS A 97 1.32 2.45 19.27
N SER A 98 2.29 2.24 18.39
CA SER A 98 2.85 3.27 17.53
C SER A 98 3.66 2.68 16.37
N ILE A 99 3.81 3.43 15.29
CA ILE A 99 4.77 3.17 14.19
C ILE A 99 5.58 4.46 13.96
N GLY A 100 6.85 4.44 14.37
CA GLY A 100 7.64 5.68 14.48
C GLY A 100 6.92 6.67 15.41
N ASP A 101 6.70 7.90 14.93
CA ASP A 101 5.97 8.95 15.65
C ASP A 101 4.44 8.87 15.50
N SER A 102 3.93 7.87 14.78
CA SER A 102 2.51 7.71 14.46
C SER A 102 1.82 6.93 15.56
N THR A 103 0.77 7.50 16.15
CA THR A 103 -0.03 6.91 17.24
C THR A 103 -1.51 6.74 16.88
N SER A 104 -1.88 7.12 15.65
CA SER A 104 -3.23 7.01 15.11
C SER A 104 -3.17 6.72 13.61
N GLY A 105 -4.21 6.07 13.08
CA GLY A 105 -4.32 5.79 11.66
C GLY A 105 -4.96 6.91 10.83
N LEU A 106 -4.82 6.77 9.53
CA LEU A 106 -5.59 7.47 8.50
C LEU A 106 -7.07 7.01 8.50
N SER A 107 -7.98 7.89 8.07
CA SER A 107 -9.42 7.60 8.01
C SER A 107 -9.79 6.55 6.96
N GLU A 108 -9.04 6.49 5.86
CA GLU A 108 -9.28 5.61 4.72
C GLU A 108 -7.96 5.24 4.02
N VAL A 109 -7.89 4.06 3.43
CA VAL A 109 -6.74 3.57 2.66
C VAL A 109 -7.17 2.86 1.38
#